data_AF-A7TBT2-F1
#
_entry.id   AF-A7TBT2-F1
#
_cell.length_a   1.000
_cell.length_b   1.000
_cell.length_c   1.000
_cell.angle_alpha   90.00
_cell.angle_beta   90.00
_cell.angle_gamma   90.00
#
_symmetry.space_group_name_H-M   'P 1'
#
loop_
_entity.id
_entity.type
_entity.pdbx_description
1 polymer ?
#
loop_
_entity_poly.entity_id
_entity_poly.type
_entity_poly.pdbx_seq_one_letter_code
_entity_poly.pdbx_strand_id
1 'polypeptide(L)' 'VHRYVWRDREAKRRPDIYQMTRVTFGVNCSPFLAIATVRAHAKKHELEFSKASAELLQNM' A
#
# COMPACT_ATOMS: atom_id res chain seq x y z
N VAL A 1 -0.55 7.09 10.90
CA VAL A 1 -0.54 8.53 10.53
C VAL A 1 0.74 8.83 9.77
N HIS A 2 0.67 9.28 8.51
CA HIS A 2 1.86 9.59 7.70
C HIS A 2 2.35 11.02 7.98
N ARG A 3 3.61 11.13 8.40
CA ARG A 3 4.29 12.40 8.65
C ARG A 3 5.47 12.53 7.72
N TYR A 4 5.69 13.74 7.22
CA TYR A 4 6.86 14.05 6.41
C TYR A 4 7.48 15.35 6.88
N VAL A 5 8.80 15.43 6.69
CA VAL A 5 9.59 16.59 7.08
C VAL A 5 9.90 17.37 5.82
N TRP A 6 9.63 18.67 5.83
CA TRP A 6 9.96 19.55 4.71
C TRP A 6 10.58 20.84 5.21
N ARG A 7 11.50 21.37 4.42
CA ARG A 7 12.18 22.65 4.62
C ARG A 7 12.47 23.21 3.24
N ASP A 8 12.33 24.51 3.07
CA ASP A 8 12.77 25.16 1.85
C ASP A 8 14.32 25.20 1.78
N ARG A 9 14.89 26.05 0.92
CA ARG A 9 16.35 26.16 0.77
C ARG A 9 17.04 26.86 1.96
N GLU A 10 16.32 27.33 2.97
CA GLU A 10 16.88 27.99 4.14
C GLU A 10 17.42 26.97 5.16
N ALA A 11 18.67 26.54 4.97
CA ALA A 11 19.32 25.49 5.76
C ALA A 11 19.34 25.72 7.29
N LYS A 12 19.20 26.98 7.75
CA LYS A 12 19.28 27.37 9.16
C LYS A 12 17.94 27.26 9.90
N ARG A 13 16.79 27.40 9.22
CA ARG A 13 15.46 27.31 9.84
C ARG A 13 15.15 25.87 10.21
N ARG A 14 14.60 25.52 11.38
CA ARG A 14 14.23 24.12 11.68
C ARG A 14 13.20 23.56 10.68
N PRO A 15 13.29 22.28 10.26
CA PRO A 15 12.33 21.72 9.31
C PRO A 15 10.94 21.65 9.94
N ASP A 16 9.91 21.89 9.12
CA ASP A 16 8.53 21.77 9.54
C ASP A 16 8.09 20.30 9.45
N ILE A 17 7.24 19.89 10.39
CA ILE A 17 6.65 18.54 10.42
C ILE A 17 5.22 18.66 9.92
N TYR A 18 4.93 17.98 8.81
CA TYR A 18 3.59 17.93 8.24
C TYR A 18 2.96 16.58 8.50
N GLN A 19 1.65 16.60 8.73
CA GLN A 19 0.83 15.40 8.85
C GLN A 19 -0.19 15.37 7.72
N MET A 20 -0.23 14.27 6.99
CA MET A 20 -1.30 14.06 6.02
C MET A 20 -2.63 13.91 6.75
N THR A 21 -3.58 14.80 6.44
CA THR A 21 -4.93 14.83 7.01
C THR A 21 -5.95 14.05 6.17
N ARG A 22 -5.58 13.64 4.95
CA ARG A 22 -6.38 12.82 4.05
C ARG A 22 -5.67 11.51 3.76
N VAL A 23 -6.45 10.45 3.51
CA VAL A 23 -5.92 9.15 3.08
C VAL A 23 -5.32 9.31 1.70
N THR A 24 -4.01 9.19 1.60
CA THR A 24 -3.31 9.08 0.32
C THR A 24 -3.52 7.69 -0.27
N PHE A 25 -4.25 7.62 -1.37
CA PHE A 25 -4.28 6.43 -2.22
C PHE A 25 -2.82 6.08 -2.61
N GLY A 26 -2.43 4.82 -2.43
CA GLY A 26 -1.06 4.34 -2.69
C GLY A 26 -0.13 4.24 -1.48
N VAL A 27 -0.52 4.81 -0.33
CA VAL A 27 0.32 4.77 0.88
C VAL A 27 -0.01 3.59 1.81
N ASN A 28 -1.30 3.25 1.96
CA ASN A 28 -1.72 2.04 2.71
C ASN A 28 -2.12 0.88 1.79
N CYS A 29 -2.50 1.16 0.55
CA CYS A 29 -2.79 0.14 -0.46
C CYS A 29 -1.94 0.46 -1.68
N SER A 30 -0.62 0.25 -1.57
CA SER A 30 0.17 0.12 -2.79
C SER A 30 -0.48 -0.97 -3.65
N PRO A 31 -0.64 -0.78 -4.97
CA PRO A 31 -1.11 -1.85 -5.86
C PRO A 31 -0.35 -3.16 -5.63
N PHE A 32 0.94 -3.08 -5.31
CA PHE A 32 1.76 -4.25 -4.95
C PHE A 32 1.29 -4.94 -3.67
N LEU A 33 0.92 -4.19 -2.62
CA LEU A 33 0.42 -4.76 -1.37
C LEU A 33 -0.97 -5.35 -1.55
N ALA A 34 -1.84 -4.69 -2.34
CA ALA A 34 -3.15 -5.20 -2.68
C ALA A 34 -3.03 -6.53 -3.45
N ILE A 35 -2.22 -6.58 -4.50
CA ILE A 35 -1.95 -7.78 -5.30
C ILE A 35 -1.34 -8.88 -4.41
N ALA A 36 -0.32 -8.56 -3.60
CA ALA A 36 0.31 -9.53 -2.71
C ALA A 36 -0.68 -10.13 -1.70
N THR A 37 -1.56 -9.30 -1.14
CA THR A 37 -2.59 -9.74 -0.19
C THR A 37 -3.61 -10.64 -0.88
N VAL A 38 -4.09 -10.26 -2.07
CA VAL A 38 -5.04 -11.08 -2.84
C VAL A 38 -4.41 -12.42 -3.23
N ARG A 39 -3.17 -12.44 -3.72
CA ARG A 39 -2.45 -13.67 -4.06
C ARG A 39 -2.20 -14.56 -2.83
N ALA A 40 -1.93 -13.97 -1.67
CA ALA A 40 -1.76 -14.74 -0.42
C ALA A 40 -3.08 -15.42 0.01
N HIS A 41 -4.21 -14.71 -0.09
CA HIS A 41 -5.53 -15.28 0.17
C HIS A 41 -5.91 -16.36 -0.86
N ALA A 42 -5.64 -16.14 -2.15
CA ALA A 42 -5.93 -17.10 -3.21
C ALA A 42 -5.21 -18.45 -2.95
N LYS A 43 -3.93 -18.42 -2.53
CA LYS A 43 -3.18 -19.63 -2.16
C LYS A 43 -3.75 -20.30 -0.91
N LYS A 44 -4.07 -19.51 0.13
CA LYS A 44 -4.57 -20.04 1.40
C LYS A 44 -5.90 -20.79 1.25
N HIS A 45 -6.76 -20.32 0.34
CA HIS A 45 -8.11 -20.86 0.14
C HIS A 45 -8.28 -21.58 -1.21
N GLU A 46 -7.19 -22.05 -1.82
CA GLU A 46 -7.21 -22.69 -3.14
C GLU A 46 -8.10 -23.93 -3.19
N LEU A 47 -8.17 -24.71 -2.11
CA LEU A 47 -9.03 -25.90 -2.04
C LEU A 47 -10.52 -25.56 -1.97
N GLU A 48 -10.86 -24.45 -1.30
CA GLU A 48 -12.23 -24.00 -1.07
C GLU A 48 -12.78 -23.25 -2.29
N PHE A 49 -11.93 -22.47 -2.96
CA PHE A 49 -12.31 -21.61 -4.09
C PHE A 49 -11.42 -21.84 -5.31
N SER A 50 -11.22 -23.09 -5.72
CA SER A 50 -10.26 -23.49 -6.77
C SER A 50 -10.34 -22.66 -8.06
N LYS A 51 -11.55 -22.40 -8.57
CA LYS A 51 -11.75 -21.61 -9.78
C LYS A 51 -11.34 -20.14 -9.60
N ALA A 52 -11.71 -19.53 -8.47
CA ALA A 52 -11.37 -18.13 -8.19
C ALA A 52 -9.88 -17.97 -7.87
N SER A 53 -9.30 -18.89 -7.11
CA SER A 53 -7.87 -18.89 -6.80
C SER A 53 -7.02 -19.08 -8.04
N ALA A 54 -7.38 -19.97 -8.96
CA ALA A 54 -6.67 -20.15 -10.22
C ALA A 54 -6.65 -18.86 -11.06
N GLU A 55 -7.81 -18.21 -11.18
CA GLU A 55 -7.94 -16.94 -11.91
C GLU A 55 -7.06 -15.83 -11.30
N LEU A 56 -7.12 -15.66 -9.97
CA LEU A 56 -6.35 -14.66 -9.25
C LEU A 56 -4.84 -14.92 -9.29
N LEU A 57 -4.39 -16.17 -9.36
CA LEU A 57 -2.96 -16.50 -9.42
C LEU A 57 -2.37 -16.36 -10.81
N GLN A 58 -3.18 -16.53 -11.86
CA GLN A 58 -2.76 -16.40 -13.25
C GLN A 58 -2.82 -14.96 -13.78
N ASN A 59 -3.88 -14.21 -13.43
CA ASN A 59 -4.21 -12.96 -14.13
C ASN A 59 -4.08 -11.68 -13.27
N MET A 60 -3.63 -11.80 -12.01
CA MET A 60 -3.43 -10.66 -11.09
C MET A 60 -1.99 -10.52 -10.59
#